data_AF-A0A847P0S4-F1
#
_entry.id   AF-A0A847P0S4-F1
#
_cell.length_a   1.000
_cell.length_b   1.000
_cell.length_c   1.000
_cell.angle_alpha   90.00
_cell.angle_beta   90.00
_cell.angle_gamma   90.00
#
_symmetry.space_group_name_H-M   'P 1'
#
loop_
_entity.id
_entity.type
_entity.pdbx_description
1 polymer ?
#
loop_
_entity_poly.entity_id
_entity_poly.type
_entity_poly.pdbx_seq_one_letter_code
_entity_poly.pdbx_strand_id
1 'polypeptide(L)' 'MPLVPMVIEQTGRGERSYDIYSRLLKERIIFLG' A
#
# COMPACT_ATOMS: atom_id res chain seq x y z
N MET A 1 -16.64 9.73 -2.22
CA MET A 1 -15.67 8.70 -1.79
C MET A 1 -14.33 9.39 -1.60
N PRO A 2 -13.67 9.27 -0.44
CA PRO A 2 -12.31 9.80 -0.27
C PRO A 2 -11.36 9.05 -1.22
N LEU A 3 -10.51 9.77 -1.93
CA LEU A 3 -9.46 9.19 -2.77
C LEU A 3 -8.39 8.58 -1.87
N VAL A 4 -8.18 7.27 -1.98
CA VAL A 4 -7.07 6.58 -1.32
C VAL A 4 -5.85 6.67 -2.24
N PRO A 5 -4.70 7.22 -1.78
CA PRO A 5 -3.53 7.35 -2.62
C PRO A 5 -2.94 5.99 -2.98
N MET A 6 -2.48 5.87 -4.22
CA MET A 6 -1.73 4.73 -4.71
C MET A 6 -0.23 5.00 -4.55
N VAL A 7 0.51 3.98 -4.12
CA VAL A 7 1.95 4.00 -3.89
C VAL A 7 2.60 2.94 -4.77
N ILE A 8 3.78 3.26 -5.31
CA ILE A 8 4.59 2.33 -6.10
C ILE A 8 5.76 1.86 -5.22
N GLU A 9 5.82 0.56 -4.96
CA GLU A 9 6.92 -0.10 -4.25
C GLU A 9 7.94 -0.62 -5.26
N GLN A 10 9.19 -0.17 -5.15
CA GLN A 10 10.30 -0.76 -5.91
C GLN A 10 10.82 -2.00 -5.18
N THR A 11 10.76 -3.14 -5.84
CA THR A 11 11.35 -4.40 -5.38
C THR A 11 12.51 -4.80 -6.28
N GLY A 12 13.39 -5.69 -5.83
CA GLY A 12 14.48 -6.21 -6.67
C GLY A 12 14.02 -6.95 -7.94
N ARG A 13 12.71 -7.21 -8.11
CA ARG A 13 12.11 -7.83 -9.31
C ARG A 13 11.27 -6.85 -10.15
N GLY A 14 11.25 -5.56 -9.81
CA GLY A 14 10.47 -4.53 -10.51
C GLY A 14 9.56 -3.72 -9.59
N GLU A 15 8.65 -2.95 -10.19
CA GLU A 15 7.72 -2.07 -9.50
C GLU A 15 6.38 -2.75 -9.21
N ARG A 16 5.81 -2.51 -8.03
CA ARG A 16 4.48 -3.01 -7.65
C ARG A 16 3.64 -1.90 -7.05
N SER A 17 2.45 -1.69 -7.61
CA SER A 17 1.51 -0.72 -7.08
C SER A 17 0.67 -1.30 -5.95
N TYR A 18 0.41 -0.48 -4.93
CA TYR A 18 -0.48 -0.77 -3.81
C TYR A 18 -1.29 0.50 -3.49
N ASP A 19 -2.50 0.35 -2.97
CA ASP A 19 -3.07 1.41 -2.16
C ASP A 19 -2.33 1.50 -0.82
N ILE A 20 -2.38 2.67 -0.18
CA ILE A 20 -1.66 2.91 1.08
C ILE A 20 -2.03 1.89 2.19
N TYR A 21 -3.29 1.45 2.26
CA TYR A 21 -3.74 0.51 3.29
C TYR A 21 -3.25 -0.90 3.02
N SER A 22 -3.34 -1.39 1.79
CA SER A 22 -2.77 -2.69 1.41
C SER A 22 -1.26 -2.73 1.60
N ARG A 23 -0.55 -1.61 1.36
CA ARG A 23 0.90 -1.54 1.61
C ARG A 23 1.22 -1.70 3.09
N LEU A 24 0.42 -1.12 3.98
CA LEU A 24 0.59 -1.19 5.43
C LEU A 24 0.12 -2.55 5.99
N LEU A 25 -0.95 -3.12 5.42
CA LEU A 25 -1.42 -4.46 5.76
C LEU A 25 -0.37 -5.54 5.42
N LYS A 26 0.38 -5.37 4.32
CA LYS A 26 1.53 -6.23 3.97
C LYS A 26 2.59 -6.26 5.09
N GLU A 27 2.74 -5.16 5.83
CA GLU A 27 3.60 -5.03 7.02
C GLU A 27 2.89 -5.40 8.33
N ARG A 28 1.67 -5.95 8.23
CA ARG A 28 0.80 -6.31 9.36
C ARG A 28 0.35 -5.12 10.21
N ILE A 29 0.32 -3.92 9.61
CA ILE A 29 -0.22 -2.70 10.23
C ILE A 29 -1.69 -2.57 9.81
N ILE A 30 -2.58 -2.54 10.79
CA ILE A 30 -4.04 -2.43 10.57
C ILE A 30 -4.52 -1.10 11.17
N PHE A 31 -5.24 -0.32 10.36
CA PHE A 31 -5.94 0.87 10.83
C PHE A 31 -7.34 0.46 11.29
N LEU A 32 -7.67 0.82 12.52
CA LEU A 32 -9.04 0.77 13.04
C LEU A 32 -9.52 2.22 13.05
N GLY A 33 -10.59 2.49 12.31
CA GLY A 33 -11.14 3.83 12.08
C GLY A 33 -11.56 4.55 13.35
#